data_AF-A0A3B8Z726-F1
#
_entry.id   AF-A0A3B8Z726-F1
#
_cell.length_a   1.000
_cell.length_b   1.000
_cell.length_c   1.000
_cell.angle_alpha   90.00
_cell.angle_beta   90.00
_cell.angle_gamma   90.00
#
_symmetry.space_group_name_H-M   'P 1'
#
loop_
_entity.id
_entity.type
_entity.pdbx_description
1 polymer ?
#
loop_
_entity_poly.entity_id
_entity_poly.type
_entity_poly.pdbx_seq_one_letter_code
_entity_poly.pdbx_strand_id
1 'polypeptide(L)'
;MPTSLCSGQVAQLIANQLNVSRKDEPKLARINRYIALVHTEGCGSANSEDLFLNIVSGHLQHQFITHAVLLEHGCERTHNDAIRHDLLSKGVDPTRFDWASVQLDGGLDRVAKKVGEQFRLALDFPIQRATGSIKDLKIGLLTQGSISEIAARALADLIKDLVESGSTIVLPDNASVINSATFMERLFEG
;
A
#
# COMPACT_ATOMS: atom_id res chain seq x y z
N MET A 1 7.42 4.86 -1.84
CA MET A 1 7.77 3.43 -1.83
C MET A 1 9.28 3.35 -1.97
N PRO A 2 10.03 3.11 -0.89
CA PRO A 2 11.44 2.77 -1.05
C PRO A 2 11.56 1.49 -1.90
N THR A 3 12.60 1.36 -2.71
CA THR A 3 12.84 0.11 -3.47
C THR A 3 13.62 -0.92 -2.66
N SER A 4 14.12 -0.52 -1.49
CA SER A 4 15.00 -1.31 -0.65
C SER A 4 15.04 -0.82 0.80
N LEU A 5 15.77 -1.56 1.64
CA LEU A 5 16.13 -1.08 2.98
C LEU A 5 17.00 0.21 2.95
N CYS A 6 17.92 0.35 1.99
CA CYS A 6 18.85 1.48 1.90
C CYS A 6 18.14 2.81 1.63
N SER A 7 17.06 2.79 0.84
CA SER A 7 16.21 3.95 0.59
C SER A 7 15.11 4.12 1.65
N GLY A 8 14.88 3.11 2.51
CA GLY A 8 13.84 3.07 3.52
C GLY A 8 13.92 4.23 4.53
N GLN A 9 15.09 4.47 5.11
CA GLN A 9 15.27 5.57 6.08
C GLN A 9 15.04 6.93 5.42
N VAL A 10 15.53 7.12 4.20
CA VAL A 10 15.34 8.37 3.44
C VAL A 10 13.86 8.59 3.15
N ALA A 11 13.15 7.56 2.68
CA ALA A 11 11.71 7.62 2.44
C ALA A 11 10.94 8.01 3.72
N GLN A 12 11.30 7.43 4.87
CA GLN A 12 10.65 7.73 6.15
C GLN A 12 10.87 9.18 6.58
N LEU A 13 12.09 9.71 6.42
CA LEU A 13 12.40 11.10 6.70
C LEU A 13 11.56 12.05 5.84
N ILE A 14 11.48 11.80 4.53
CA ILE A 14 10.69 12.60 3.60
C ILE A 14 9.20 12.55 3.96
N ALA A 15 8.65 11.36 4.22
CA ALA A 15 7.24 11.21 4.61
C ALA A 15 6.92 11.96 5.92
N ASN A 16 7.83 11.92 6.91
CA ASN A 16 7.68 12.65 8.15
C ASN A 16 7.70 14.17 7.92
N GLN A 17 8.66 14.67 7.12
CA GLN A 17 8.73 16.09 6.76
C GLN A 17 7.45 16.57 6.07
N LEU A 18 6.95 15.81 5.08
CA LEU A 18 5.71 16.15 4.38
C LEU A 18 4.49 16.17 5.33
N ASN A 19 4.40 15.23 6.27
CA ASN A 19 3.33 15.23 7.27
C ASN A 19 3.41 16.41 8.25
N VAL A 20 4.62 16.90 8.55
CA VAL A 20 4.81 18.13 9.34
C VAL A 20 4.39 19.34 8.52
N SER A 21 4.95 19.52 7.31
CA SER A 21 4.62 20.64 6.41
C SER A 21 3.13 20.71 6.09
N ARG A 22 2.44 19.56 6.02
CA ARG A 22 1.00 19.49 5.80
C ARG A 22 0.17 20.29 6.79
N LYS A 23 0.65 20.46 8.03
CA LYS A 23 -0.08 21.22 9.06
C LYS A 23 -0.26 22.68 8.68
N ASP A 24 0.71 23.22 7.92
CA ASP A 24 0.81 24.65 7.60
C ASP A 24 0.70 24.91 6.07
N GLU A 25 0.77 23.87 5.23
CA GLU A 25 0.69 23.97 3.77
C GLU A 25 -0.67 23.41 3.24
N PRO A 26 -1.64 24.27 2.85
CA PRO A 26 -2.97 23.84 2.42
C PRO A 26 -2.98 22.85 1.24
N LYS A 27 -1.99 22.97 0.35
CA LYS A 27 -1.87 22.08 -0.82
C LYS A 27 -1.55 20.65 -0.39
N LEU A 28 -0.57 20.45 0.48
CA LEU A 28 -0.24 19.13 1.03
C LEU A 28 -1.38 18.58 1.91
N ALA A 29 -2.19 19.46 2.52
CA ALA A 29 -3.33 19.10 3.38
C ALA A 29 -4.52 18.47 2.65
N ARG A 30 -4.49 18.46 1.31
CA ARG A 30 -5.51 17.79 0.48
C ARG A 30 -5.57 16.27 0.67
N ILE A 31 -4.51 15.65 1.19
CA ILE A 31 -4.49 14.21 1.53
C ILE A 31 -4.45 13.95 3.03
N ASN A 32 -4.84 12.72 3.42
CA ASN A 32 -4.89 12.30 4.81
C ASN A 32 -3.52 11.97 5.42
N ARG A 33 -2.53 11.46 4.66
CA ARG A 33 -1.20 11.04 5.18
C ARG A 33 -0.19 10.76 4.07
N TYR A 34 1.07 11.10 4.32
CA TYR A 34 2.24 10.60 3.58
C TYR A 34 2.83 9.40 4.34
N ILE A 35 3.07 8.28 3.67
CA ILE A 35 3.55 7.06 4.31
C ILE A 35 4.74 6.52 3.52
N ALA A 36 5.82 6.19 4.24
CA ALA A 36 6.88 5.34 3.71
C ALA A 36 6.57 3.89 4.09
N LEU A 37 6.54 3.01 3.10
CA LEU A 37 6.36 1.57 3.30
C LEU A 37 7.75 0.95 3.36
N VAL A 38 8.41 1.09 4.50
CA VAL A 38 9.77 0.56 4.71
C VAL A 38 9.72 -0.95 4.85
N HIS A 39 10.67 -1.62 4.20
CA HIS A 39 10.75 -3.06 4.13
C HIS A 39 12.23 -3.49 4.02
N THR A 40 12.51 -4.78 4.17
CA THR A 40 13.90 -5.31 4.17
C THR A 40 14.29 -5.97 2.85
N GLU A 41 13.31 -6.23 1.98
CA GLU A 41 13.47 -6.75 0.62
C GLU A 41 14.24 -5.76 -0.28
N GLY A 42 14.75 -6.23 -1.43
CA GLY A 42 15.52 -5.42 -2.39
C GLY A 42 17.01 -5.23 -2.05
N CYS A 43 17.46 -5.62 -0.86
CA CYS A 43 18.86 -5.52 -0.40
C CYS A 43 19.71 -6.80 -0.62
N GLY A 44 19.25 -7.72 -1.48
CA GLY A 44 20.07 -8.84 -1.98
C GLY A 44 20.14 -10.12 -1.13
N SER A 45 19.42 -10.23 -0.01
CA SER A 45 19.54 -11.37 0.93
C SER A 45 18.37 -12.36 0.95
N ALA A 46 17.29 -12.13 0.19
CA ALA A 46 16.15 -13.04 0.17
C ALA A 46 15.73 -13.40 -1.28
N ASN A 47 15.53 -14.69 -1.55
CA ASN A 47 14.98 -15.25 -2.79
C ASN A 47 13.47 -14.95 -2.92
N SER A 48 13.07 -13.71 -2.68
CA SER A 48 11.68 -13.26 -2.61
C SER A 48 11.42 -12.07 -3.52
N GLU A 49 12.22 -11.88 -4.58
CA GLU A 49 12.08 -10.76 -5.50
C GLU A 49 10.69 -10.73 -6.16
N ASP A 50 10.18 -11.88 -6.60
CA ASP A 50 8.82 -11.96 -7.15
C ASP A 50 7.75 -11.59 -6.12
N LEU A 51 7.89 -12.08 -4.87
CA LEU A 51 6.97 -11.74 -3.79
C LEU A 51 7.02 -10.23 -3.49
N PHE A 52 8.23 -9.67 -3.43
CA PHE A 52 8.45 -8.25 -3.23
C PHE A 52 7.79 -7.42 -4.34
N LEU A 53 8.07 -7.74 -5.61
CA LEU A 53 7.49 -7.07 -6.77
C LEU A 53 5.96 -7.17 -6.78
N ASN A 54 5.40 -8.34 -6.41
CA ASN A 54 3.96 -8.52 -6.26
C ASN A 54 3.37 -7.62 -5.16
N ILE A 55 4.02 -7.53 -4.00
CA ILE A 55 3.58 -6.67 -2.89
C ILE A 55 3.65 -5.20 -3.29
N VAL A 56 4.76 -4.75 -3.88
CA VAL A 56 4.93 -3.35 -4.31
C VAL A 56 3.90 -2.98 -5.37
N SER A 57 3.80 -3.77 -6.44
CA SER A 57 2.84 -3.52 -7.52
C SER A 57 1.39 -3.56 -7.03
N GLY A 58 1.06 -4.43 -6.07
CA GLY A 58 -0.24 -4.45 -5.41
C GLY A 58 -0.53 -3.17 -4.61
N HIS A 59 0.44 -2.69 -3.80
CA HIS A 59 0.28 -1.46 -3.03
C HIS A 59 0.14 -0.23 -3.91
N LEU A 60 0.93 -0.13 -4.98
CA LEU A 60 0.89 1.00 -5.92
C LEU A 60 -0.46 1.12 -6.63
N GLN A 61 -1.20 0.02 -6.75
CA GLN A 61 -2.52 -0.02 -7.38
C GLN A 61 -3.68 0.10 -6.38
N HIS A 62 -3.39 0.22 -5.09
CA HIS A 62 -4.44 0.27 -4.07
C HIS A 62 -5.26 1.57 -4.18
N GLN A 63 -6.59 1.48 -4.10
CA GLN A 63 -7.52 2.59 -4.36
C GLN A 63 -7.36 3.79 -3.41
N PHE A 64 -6.75 3.59 -2.25
CA PHE A 64 -6.47 4.66 -1.28
C PHE A 64 -5.15 5.39 -1.53
N ILE A 65 -4.35 4.93 -2.50
CA ILE A 65 -3.14 5.63 -2.91
C ILE A 65 -3.52 6.66 -3.97
N THR A 66 -3.47 7.93 -3.58
CA THR A 66 -3.64 9.05 -4.52
C THR A 66 -2.46 9.16 -5.47
N HIS A 67 -1.25 9.08 -4.92
CA HIS A 67 0.00 9.21 -5.66
C HIS A 67 1.10 8.43 -4.96
N ALA A 68 2.05 7.91 -5.74
CA ALA A 68 3.21 7.23 -5.20
C ALA A 68 4.49 7.69 -5.91
N VAL A 69 5.54 7.81 -5.10
CA VAL A 69 6.91 8.05 -5.57
C VAL A 69 7.74 6.82 -5.21
N LEU A 70 8.37 6.20 -6.20
CA LEU A 70 9.36 5.15 -5.99
C LEU A 70 10.73 5.78 -5.77
N LEU A 71 11.38 5.40 -4.68
CA LEU A 71 12.65 5.97 -4.24
C LEU A 71 13.68 4.85 -4.11
N GLU A 72 14.72 4.90 -4.94
CA GLU A 72 15.90 4.06 -4.78
C GLU A 72 17.03 4.85 -4.10
N HIS A 73 18.01 4.14 -3.54
CA HIS A 73 19.24 4.76 -3.09
C HIS A 73 20.24 4.88 -4.26
N GLY A 74 20.28 3.87 -5.14
CA GLY A 74 21.23 3.70 -6.26
C GLY A 74 22.32 2.64 -6.01
N CYS A 75 22.34 2.02 -4.82
CA CYS A 75 23.31 0.97 -4.45
C CYS A 75 22.70 -0.43 -4.42
N GLU A 76 21.42 -0.57 -4.74
CA GLU A 76 20.66 -1.78 -4.45
C GLU A 76 20.74 -2.79 -5.58
N ARG A 77 20.25 -4.01 -5.37
CA ARG A 77 20.15 -4.99 -6.45
C ARG A 77 18.93 -4.68 -7.32
N THR A 78 17.80 -4.40 -6.67
CA THR A 78 16.53 -4.07 -7.33
C THR A 78 16.39 -2.55 -7.44
N HIS A 79 16.63 -2.04 -8.65
CA HIS A 79 16.53 -0.62 -8.99
C HIS A 79 15.11 -0.27 -9.44
N ASN A 80 14.85 1.03 -9.59
CA ASN A 80 13.62 1.56 -10.19
C ASN A 80 13.30 0.89 -11.55
N ASP A 81 14.32 0.53 -12.34
CA ASP A 81 14.14 -0.13 -13.63
C ASP A 81 13.50 -1.52 -13.53
N ALA A 82 13.84 -2.30 -12.50
CA ALA A 82 13.25 -3.61 -12.27
C ALA A 82 11.76 -3.50 -11.93
N ILE A 83 11.40 -2.55 -11.06
CA ILE A 83 10.00 -2.30 -10.71
C ILE A 83 9.23 -1.74 -11.91
N ARG A 84 9.86 -0.88 -12.73
CA ARG A 84 9.24 -0.38 -13.97
C ARG A 84 8.92 -1.53 -14.93
N HIS A 85 9.84 -2.48 -15.09
CA HIS A 85 9.63 -3.65 -15.94
C HIS A 85 8.50 -4.55 -15.40
N ASP A 86 8.45 -4.77 -14.09
CA ASP A 86 7.37 -5.53 -13.43
C ASP A 86 6.00 -4.88 -13.60
N LEU A 87 5.91 -3.55 -13.43
CA LEU A 87 4.65 -2.83 -13.65
C LEU A 87 4.17 -2.99 -15.10
N LEU A 88 5.08 -2.84 -16.07
CA LEU A 88 4.76 -3.02 -17.49
C LEU A 88 4.31 -4.45 -17.82
N SER A 89 4.97 -5.47 -17.25
CA SER A 89 4.58 -6.88 -17.47
C SER A 89 3.18 -7.19 -16.91
N LYS A 90 2.74 -6.44 -15.90
CA LYS A 90 1.40 -6.50 -15.28
C LYS A 90 0.38 -5.55 -15.94
N GLY A 91 0.74 -4.87 -17.03
CA GLY A 91 -0.16 -3.92 -17.72
C GLY A 91 -0.40 -2.61 -16.96
N VAL A 92 0.46 -2.27 -16.01
CA VAL A 92 0.39 -1.02 -15.23
C VAL A 92 1.33 0.00 -15.85
N ASP A 93 0.78 1.15 -16.25
CA ASP A 93 1.55 2.26 -16.79
C ASP A 93 2.44 2.90 -15.69
N PRO A 94 3.78 2.81 -15.81
CA PRO A 94 4.72 3.37 -14.82
C PRO A 94 4.72 4.90 -14.76
N THR A 95 4.18 5.59 -15.78
CA THR A 95 4.12 7.06 -15.80
C THR A 95 3.07 7.63 -14.84
N ARG A 96 2.20 6.76 -14.31
CA ARG A 96 1.27 7.08 -13.20
C ARG A 96 1.98 7.34 -11.87
N PHE A 97 3.26 6.99 -11.78
CA PHE A 97 4.07 7.15 -10.58
C PHE A 97 5.27 8.05 -10.86
N ASP A 98 5.77 8.65 -9.79
CA ASP A 98 7.00 9.41 -9.81
C ASP A 98 8.19 8.55 -9.38
N TRP A 99 9.38 8.93 -9.84
CA TRP A 99 10.60 8.17 -9.65
C TRP A 99 11.72 9.09 -9.15
N ALA A 100 12.44 8.63 -8.13
CA ALA A 100 13.53 9.37 -7.50
C ALA A 100 14.67 8.42 -7.11
N SER A 101 15.89 8.95 -7.03
CA SER A 101 17.10 8.21 -6.72
C SER A 101 18.04 9.08 -5.90
N VAL A 102 18.41 8.61 -4.70
CA VAL A 102 19.26 9.41 -3.79
C VAL A 102 20.60 9.74 -4.45
N GLN A 103 21.25 8.77 -5.10
CA GLN A 103 22.55 8.98 -5.74
C GLN A 103 22.45 9.84 -7.01
N LEU A 104 21.49 9.54 -7.90
CA LEU A 104 21.38 10.26 -9.16
C LEU A 104 20.85 11.68 -8.98
N ASP A 105 20.01 11.92 -7.97
CA ASP A 105 19.45 13.24 -7.67
C ASP A 105 20.37 14.10 -6.77
N GLY A 106 21.58 13.63 -6.45
CA GLY A 106 22.61 14.42 -5.78
C GLY A 106 22.45 14.51 -4.25
N GLY A 107 21.97 13.43 -3.62
CA GLY A 107 21.94 13.24 -2.18
C GLY A 107 20.59 13.54 -1.52
N LEU A 108 20.55 13.31 -0.20
CA LEU A 108 19.35 13.34 0.64
C LEU A 108 18.52 14.63 0.47
N ASP A 109 19.16 15.80 0.62
CA ASP A 109 18.44 17.08 0.63
C ASP A 109 17.81 17.41 -0.73
N ARG A 110 18.49 17.08 -1.81
CA ARG A 110 17.99 17.32 -3.17
C ARG A 110 16.86 16.37 -3.50
N VAL A 111 17.01 15.09 -3.17
CA VAL A 111 15.94 14.12 -3.40
C VAL A 111 14.70 14.43 -2.57
N ALA A 112 14.86 14.90 -1.32
CA ALA A 112 13.72 15.29 -0.47
C ALA A 112 12.93 16.46 -1.07
N LYS A 113 13.62 17.47 -1.61
CA LYS A 113 13.00 18.59 -2.33
C LYS A 113 12.26 18.11 -3.57
N LYS A 114 12.91 17.31 -4.41
CA LYS A 114 12.32 16.74 -5.63
C LYS A 114 11.05 15.94 -5.32
N VAL A 115 11.11 15.02 -4.36
CA VAL A 115 9.95 14.21 -3.96
C VAL A 115 8.83 15.08 -3.41
N GLY A 116 9.16 16.12 -2.64
CA GLY A 116 8.16 17.08 -2.16
C GLY A 116 7.49 17.87 -3.28
N GLU A 117 8.24 18.30 -4.29
CA GLU A 117 7.70 18.95 -5.49
C GLU A 117 6.81 18.00 -6.31
N GLN A 118 7.23 16.75 -6.50
CA GLN A 118 6.44 15.71 -7.16
C GLN A 118 5.07 15.52 -6.50
N PHE A 119 5.03 15.39 -5.16
CA PHE A 119 3.75 15.31 -4.46
C PHE A 119 2.90 16.57 -4.60
N ARG A 120 3.50 17.77 -4.60
CA ARG A 120 2.74 18.99 -4.86
C ARG A 120 2.14 18.99 -6.26
N LEU A 121 2.92 18.66 -7.29
CA LEU A 121 2.41 18.59 -8.66
C LEU A 121 1.27 17.59 -8.80
N ALA A 122 1.39 16.41 -8.19
CA ALA A 122 0.33 15.40 -8.19
C ALA A 122 -0.98 15.91 -7.54
N LEU A 123 -0.88 16.82 -6.57
CA LEU A 123 -2.03 17.39 -5.86
C LEU A 123 -2.66 18.62 -6.57
N ASP A 124 -2.12 19.05 -7.71
CA ASP A 124 -2.80 20.03 -8.56
C ASP A 124 -4.10 19.46 -9.16
N PHE A 125 -4.17 18.14 -9.30
CA PHE A 125 -5.40 17.43 -9.64
C PHE A 125 -6.19 17.11 -8.36
N PRO A 126 -7.39 17.70 -8.17
CA PRO A 126 -8.13 17.54 -6.91
C PRO A 126 -8.62 16.10 -6.72
N ILE A 127 -8.40 15.56 -5.53
CA ILE A 127 -8.92 14.25 -5.12
C ILE A 127 -10.41 14.38 -4.89
N GLN A 128 -11.20 13.69 -5.70
CA GLN A 128 -12.65 13.69 -5.57
C GLN A 128 -13.09 12.47 -4.78
N ARG A 129 -13.69 12.69 -3.62
CA ARG A 129 -14.44 11.64 -2.93
C ARG A 129 -15.77 11.47 -3.67
N ALA A 130 -16.07 10.24 -4.05
CA ALA A 130 -17.34 9.87 -4.62
C ALA A 130 -18.02 8.84 -3.72
N THR A 131 -19.36 8.84 -3.73
CA THR A 131 -20.12 7.75 -3.14
C THR A 131 -19.96 6.51 -4.02
N GLY A 132 -19.32 5.47 -3.48
CA GLY A 132 -19.18 4.18 -4.14
C GLY A 132 -20.37 3.25 -3.88
N SER A 133 -20.39 2.12 -4.59
CA SER A 133 -21.29 1.00 -4.30
C SER A 133 -20.68 0.08 -3.25
N ILE A 134 -21.51 -0.71 -2.59
CA ILE A 134 -21.08 -1.83 -1.74
C ILE A 134 -20.19 -2.82 -2.52
N LYS A 135 -20.36 -2.93 -3.84
CA LYS A 135 -19.53 -3.77 -4.73
C LYS A 135 -18.08 -3.30 -4.84
N ASP A 136 -17.83 -2.03 -4.55
CA ASP A 136 -16.48 -1.47 -4.56
C ASP A 136 -15.73 -1.76 -3.25
N LEU A 137 -16.43 -2.28 -2.24
CA LEU A 137 -15.87 -2.53 -0.92
C LEU A 137 -15.04 -3.80 -0.89
N LYS A 138 -13.76 -3.66 -0.53
CA LYS A 138 -12.82 -4.77 -0.31
C LYS A 138 -12.34 -4.74 1.14
N ILE A 139 -12.62 -5.79 1.90
CA ILE A 139 -12.26 -5.89 3.33
C ILE A 139 -11.35 -7.08 3.55
N GLY A 140 -10.17 -6.85 4.09
CA GLY A 140 -9.33 -7.90 4.66
C GLY A 140 -9.70 -8.14 6.12
N LEU A 141 -9.93 -9.39 6.51
CA LEU A 141 -10.16 -9.77 7.90
C LEU A 141 -9.02 -10.66 8.40
N LEU A 142 -8.28 -10.16 9.39
CA LEU A 142 -7.26 -10.93 10.11
C LEU A 142 -7.69 -11.08 11.56
N THR A 143 -7.65 -12.31 12.07
CA THR A 143 -7.93 -12.61 13.48
C THR A 143 -6.79 -13.43 14.07
N GLN A 144 -6.54 -13.24 15.36
CA GLN A 144 -5.53 -13.98 16.12
C GLN A 144 -6.06 -14.35 17.49
N GLY A 145 -5.60 -15.50 18.01
CA GLY A 145 -6.04 -16.02 19.30
C GLY A 145 -7.42 -16.68 19.25
N SER A 146 -7.96 -16.95 20.44
CA SER A 146 -9.29 -17.56 20.59
C SER A 146 -10.39 -16.57 20.22
N ILE A 147 -11.42 -17.09 19.55
CA ILE A 147 -12.59 -16.31 19.14
C ILE A 147 -13.79 -16.91 19.85
N SER A 148 -14.60 -16.05 20.49
CA SER A 148 -15.82 -16.48 21.13
C SER A 148 -16.87 -16.89 20.10
N GLU A 149 -17.74 -17.81 20.48
CA GLU A 149 -18.90 -18.23 19.66
C GLU A 149 -19.75 -17.06 19.17
N ILE A 150 -19.95 -16.05 20.03
CA ILE A 150 -20.72 -14.85 19.70
C ILE A 150 -20.03 -14.05 18.60
N ALA A 151 -18.70 -13.84 18.72
CA ALA A 151 -17.93 -13.11 17.71
C ALA A 151 -17.86 -13.90 16.40
N ALA A 152 -17.69 -15.22 16.45
CA ALA A 152 -17.69 -16.09 15.28
C ALA A 152 -19.00 -15.97 14.49
N ARG A 153 -20.16 -16.05 15.17
CA ARG A 153 -21.47 -15.89 14.52
C ARG A 153 -21.66 -14.50 13.92
N ALA A 154 -21.36 -13.45 14.69
CA ALA A 154 -21.54 -12.08 14.23
C ALA A 154 -20.65 -11.76 13.01
N LEU A 155 -19.42 -12.26 12.99
CA LEU A 155 -18.53 -12.11 11.84
C LEU A 155 -19.02 -12.89 10.62
N ALA A 156 -19.50 -14.12 10.81
CA ALA A 156 -20.04 -14.92 9.71
C ALA A 156 -21.28 -14.25 9.08
N ASP A 157 -22.25 -13.82 9.89
CA ASP A 157 -23.46 -13.13 9.42
C ASP A 157 -23.09 -11.83 8.67
N LEU A 158 -22.19 -11.02 9.23
CA LEU A 158 -21.73 -9.78 8.58
C LEU A 158 -21.05 -10.05 7.23
N ILE A 159 -20.15 -11.04 7.18
CA ILE A 159 -19.44 -11.39 5.93
C ILE A 159 -20.43 -11.87 4.89
N LYS A 160 -21.40 -12.71 5.27
CA LYS A 160 -22.43 -13.20 4.37
C LYS A 160 -23.23 -12.04 3.76
N ASP A 161 -23.76 -11.14 4.60
CA ASP A 161 -24.51 -9.96 4.14
C ASP A 161 -23.69 -9.09 3.17
N LEU A 162 -22.40 -8.87 3.48
CA LEU A 162 -21.51 -8.07 2.65
C LEU A 162 -21.21 -8.72 1.30
N VAL A 163 -20.97 -10.03 1.28
CA VAL A 163 -20.67 -10.81 0.06
C VAL A 163 -21.93 -10.94 -0.79
N GLU A 164 -23.10 -11.20 -0.20
CA GLU A 164 -24.40 -11.24 -0.91
C GLU A 164 -24.72 -9.88 -1.54
N SER A 165 -24.34 -8.78 -0.87
CA SER A 165 -24.44 -7.43 -1.42
C SER A 165 -23.42 -7.14 -2.54
N GLY A 166 -22.42 -8.00 -2.73
CA GLY A 166 -21.42 -7.95 -3.80
C GLY A 166 -20.05 -7.40 -3.38
N SER A 167 -19.79 -7.23 -2.09
CA SER A 167 -18.46 -6.85 -1.57
C SER A 167 -17.46 -8.00 -1.73
N THR A 168 -16.17 -7.68 -1.70
CA THR A 168 -15.09 -8.69 -1.62
C THR A 168 -14.55 -8.77 -0.19
N ILE A 169 -14.55 -9.96 0.39
CA ILE A 169 -13.90 -10.23 1.68
C ILE A 169 -12.68 -11.12 1.43
N VAL A 170 -11.53 -10.72 1.98
CA VAL A 170 -10.27 -11.47 1.91
C VAL A 170 -9.94 -12.00 3.30
N LEU A 171 -9.96 -13.31 3.47
CA LEU A 171 -9.48 -13.98 4.67
C LEU A 171 -8.17 -14.68 4.36
N PRO A 172 -7.06 -14.36 5.05
CA PRO A 172 -5.84 -15.13 4.92
C PRO A 172 -5.99 -16.46 5.67
N ASP A 173 -5.36 -17.51 5.15
CA ASP A 173 -5.44 -18.88 5.67
C ASP A 173 -5.00 -19.01 7.14
N ASN A 174 -4.16 -18.09 7.61
CA ASN A 174 -3.70 -18.03 9.00
C ASN A 174 -4.62 -17.23 9.94
N ALA A 175 -5.77 -16.73 9.48
CA ALA A 175 -6.75 -16.09 10.34
C ALA A 175 -7.38 -17.13 11.28
N SER A 176 -7.28 -16.91 12.59
CA SER A 176 -7.76 -17.88 13.58
C SER A 176 -9.27 -18.20 13.48
N VAL A 177 -10.07 -17.32 12.86
CA VAL A 177 -11.51 -17.49 12.65
C VAL A 177 -11.87 -18.64 11.72
N ILE A 178 -10.97 -18.98 10.78
CA ILE A 178 -11.16 -20.11 9.86
C ILE A 178 -11.18 -21.44 10.64
N ASN A 179 -10.53 -21.50 11.80
CA ASN A 179 -10.52 -22.69 12.66
C ASN A 179 -11.77 -22.81 13.55
N SER A 180 -12.67 -21.80 13.55
CA SER A 180 -13.93 -21.88 14.29
C SER A 180 -14.97 -22.64 13.47
N ALA A 181 -15.37 -23.82 13.96
CA ALA A 181 -16.45 -24.60 13.35
C ALA A 181 -17.73 -23.76 13.21
N THR A 182 -18.11 -23.05 14.28
CA THR A 182 -19.27 -22.15 14.28
C THR A 182 -19.20 -21.07 13.22
N PHE A 183 -18.03 -20.49 12.97
CA PHE A 183 -17.87 -19.52 11.89
C PHE A 183 -18.04 -20.17 10.52
N MET A 184 -17.37 -21.29 10.27
CA MET A 184 -17.37 -21.97 8.97
C MET A 184 -18.76 -22.53 8.61
N GLU A 185 -19.42 -23.21 9.55
CA GLU A 185 -20.78 -23.71 9.39
C GLU A 185 -21.74 -22.54 9.10
N ARG A 186 -21.65 -21.46 9.87
CA ARG A 186 -22.54 -20.30 9.68
C ARG A 186 -22.31 -19.57 8.36
N LEU A 187 -21.06 -19.52 7.89
CA LEU A 187 -20.69 -18.85 6.65
C LEU A 187 -21.13 -19.62 5.40
N PHE A 188 -21.08 -20.95 5.42
CA PHE A 188 -21.29 -21.79 4.22
C PHE A 188 -22.55 -22.66 4.24
N GLU A 189 -23.06 -23.03 5.41
CA GLU A 189 -24.15 -24.01 5.57
C GLU A 189 -25.51 -23.36 5.91
N GLY A 190 -25.56 -22.03 5.94
CA GLY A 190 -26.79 -21.24 6.15
C GLY A 190 -27.33 -20.60 4.89
#